data_AF-A0A931X1F4-F1
#
_entry.id   AF-A0A931X1F4-F1
#
_cell.length_a   1.000
_cell.length_b   1.000
_cell.length_c   1.000
_cell.angle_alpha   90.00
_cell.angle_beta   90.00
_cell.angle_gamma   90.00
#
_symmetry.space_group_name_H-M   'P 1'
#
loop_
_entity.id
_entity.type
_entity.pdbx_description
1 polymer ?
#
loop_
_entity_poly.entity_id
_entity_poly.type
_entity_poly.pdbx_seq_one_letter_code
_entity_poly.pdbx_strand_id
1 'polypeptide(L)'
;MKSRRHPLLGLILPGLLLGLPHGSAGPRVIVLGFDGADPVLLERWMDSGDLPNLARLRQAGTYARLATSEPAESPVSWACFETGSNPGKTRIFDFLARRAGTYHPEIALVRAEMRIFEPGRVWARNATLVLPAVLGLVLGLIAWITPGRRPSRVAWMALAGIVLGFGVAGAVSSAIPAEMPVPVSQRRGESFWEILG
;
A
#
# COMPACT_ATOMS: atom_id res chain seq x y z
N MET A 1 -5.11 -54.04 30.46
CA MET A 1 -6.39 -54.08 29.73
C MET A 1 -6.56 -52.79 28.94
N LYS A 2 -6.68 -52.90 27.60
CA LYS A 2 -6.96 -51.89 26.58
C LYS A 2 -7.06 -50.41 27.01
N SER A 3 -6.15 -49.58 26.48
CA SER A 3 -6.47 -48.21 26.12
C SER A 3 -5.97 -47.93 24.71
N ARG A 4 -6.92 -47.84 23.78
CA ARG A 4 -6.70 -47.41 22.39
C ARG A 4 -6.39 -45.91 22.42
N ARG A 5 -5.20 -45.51 21.99
CA ARG A 5 -4.92 -44.12 21.59
C ARG A 5 -4.96 -44.06 20.06
N HIS A 6 -5.81 -43.18 19.56
CA HIS A 6 -5.96 -42.86 18.14
C HIS A 6 -4.67 -42.20 17.58
N PRO A 7 -4.38 -42.34 16.28
CA PRO A 7 -3.22 -41.74 15.65
C PRO A 7 -3.43 -40.23 15.50
N LEU A 8 -2.43 -39.44 15.90
CA LEU A 8 -2.31 -38.04 15.53
C LEU A 8 -1.99 -37.99 14.03
N LEU A 9 -3.02 -37.74 13.22
CA LEU A 9 -2.86 -37.33 11.84
C LEU A 9 -2.22 -35.93 11.83
N GLY A 10 -0.98 -35.89 11.36
CA GLY A 10 -0.24 -34.65 11.13
C GLY A 10 -0.99 -33.76 10.15
N LEU A 11 -1.29 -32.54 10.59
CA LEU A 11 -1.73 -31.47 9.71
C LEU A 11 -0.50 -31.01 8.93
N ILE A 12 -0.38 -31.46 7.68
CA ILE A 12 0.57 -30.90 6.72
C ILE A 12 0.05 -29.50 6.37
N LEU A 13 0.72 -28.47 6.89
CA LEU A 13 0.64 -27.10 6.39
C LEU A 13 1.46 -27.02 5.09
N PRO A 14 0.86 -26.80 3.90
CA PRO A 14 1.64 -26.50 2.72
C PRO A 14 1.86 -24.98 2.62
N GLY A 15 3.12 -24.57 2.66
CA GLY A 15 3.61 -23.43 1.88
C GLY A 15 3.29 -22.02 2.37
N LEU A 16 3.89 -21.59 3.47
CA LEU A 16 4.10 -20.15 3.77
C LEU A 16 5.59 -19.83 4.01
N LEU A 17 6.49 -20.50 3.29
CA LEU A 17 7.94 -20.25 3.35
C LEU A 17 8.59 -20.45 1.98
N LEU A 18 7.97 -19.92 0.91
CA LEU A 18 8.61 -19.83 -0.39
C LEU A 18 9.08 -18.39 -0.64
N GLY A 19 10.38 -18.21 -0.44
CA GLY A 19 11.18 -17.22 -1.16
C GLY A 19 10.96 -15.77 -0.78
N LEU A 20 11.43 -15.36 0.40
CA LEU A 20 11.93 -13.99 0.48
C LEU A 20 13.22 -13.94 -0.34
N PRO A 21 13.30 -13.16 -1.44
CA PRO A 21 14.55 -12.95 -2.12
C PRO A 21 15.52 -12.35 -1.09
N HIS A 22 16.55 -13.10 -0.74
CA HIS A 22 17.71 -12.55 -0.05
C HIS A 22 18.47 -11.76 -1.13
N GLY A 23 17.95 -10.59 -1.47
CA GLY A 23 18.71 -9.61 -2.25
C GLY A 23 20.02 -9.39 -1.51
N SER A 24 21.14 -9.56 -2.21
CA SER A 24 22.48 -9.36 -1.65
C SER A 24 22.51 -8.03 -0.91
N ALA A 25 22.65 -8.07 0.42
CA ALA A 25 22.55 -6.89 1.26
C ALA A 25 23.80 -6.03 1.07
N GLY A 26 23.82 -5.26 0.00
CA GLY A 26 24.66 -4.08 -0.11
C GLY A 26 24.39 -3.12 1.05
N PRO A 27 25.25 -2.12 1.25
CA PRO A 27 25.04 -1.13 2.30
C PRO A 27 23.65 -0.50 2.17
N ARG A 28 22.92 -0.48 3.29
CA ARG A 28 21.61 0.19 3.37
C ARG A 28 21.83 1.69 3.45
N VAL A 29 21.16 2.44 2.59
CA VAL A 29 21.20 3.89 2.58
C VAL A 29 19.89 4.42 3.13
N ILE A 30 19.97 5.41 4.04
CA ILE A 30 18.83 6.17 4.53
C ILE A 30 19.05 7.61 4.10
N VAL A 31 18.05 8.21 3.46
CA VAL A 31 18.04 9.64 3.14
C VAL A 31 16.96 10.30 3.97
N LEU A 32 17.34 11.34 4.72
CA LEU A 32 16.44 12.16 5.53
C LEU A 32 16.40 13.55 4.90
N GLY A 33 15.21 14.02 4.53
CA GLY A 33 15.01 15.39 4.09
C GLY A 33 14.05 16.12 5.03
N PHE A 34 14.39 17.36 5.35
CA PHE A 34 13.63 18.23 6.23
C PHE A 34 13.12 19.42 5.41
N ASP A 35 11.80 19.57 5.30
CA ASP A 35 11.20 20.67 4.54
C ASP A 35 11.40 22.01 5.28
N GLY A 36 11.78 23.05 4.56
CA GLY A 36 12.02 24.38 5.12
C GLY A 36 13.18 24.47 6.14
N ALA A 37 14.11 23.51 6.14
CA ALA A 37 15.21 23.48 7.10
C ALA A 37 16.30 24.51 6.76
N ASP A 38 16.30 25.63 7.46
CA ASP A 38 17.28 26.69 7.29
C ASP A 38 18.67 26.29 7.85
N PRO A 39 19.74 26.33 7.03
CA PRO A 39 21.07 25.90 7.46
C PRO A 39 21.68 26.79 8.55
N VAL A 40 21.34 28.09 8.60
CA VAL A 40 21.84 29.02 9.63
C VAL A 40 21.23 28.68 10.98
N LEU A 41 19.93 28.39 11.04
CA LEU A 41 19.28 27.96 12.28
C LEU A 41 19.79 26.60 12.76
N LEU A 42 19.95 25.64 11.83
CA LEU A 42 20.50 24.34 12.16
C LEU A 42 21.93 24.45 12.73
N GLU A 43 22.80 25.22 12.09
CA GLU A 43 24.17 25.47 12.58
C GLU A 43 24.15 26.09 13.97
N ARG A 44 23.34 27.14 14.18
CA ARG A 44 23.19 27.79 15.48
C ARG A 44 22.78 26.81 16.58
N TRP A 45 21.79 25.95 16.32
CA TRP A 45 21.30 24.99 17.30
C TRP A 45 22.23 23.79 17.51
N MET A 46 23.01 23.42 16.50
CA MET A 46 24.10 22.45 16.69
C MET A 46 25.20 23.03 17.58
N ASP A 47 25.56 24.30 17.38
CA ASP A 47 26.63 24.97 18.12
C ASP A 47 26.22 25.32 19.57
N SER A 48 24.93 25.59 19.83
CA SER A 48 24.40 25.77 21.19
C SER A 48 24.23 24.46 21.97
N GLY A 49 24.35 23.30 21.30
CA GLY A 49 24.15 21.98 21.90
C GLY A 49 22.70 21.48 21.91
N ASP A 50 21.76 22.21 21.30
CA ASP A 50 20.35 21.83 21.21
C ASP A 50 20.10 20.67 20.22
N LEU A 51 20.98 20.52 19.21
CA LEU A 51 20.93 19.44 18.20
C LEU A 51 22.17 18.52 18.26
N PRO A 52 22.40 17.80 19.38
CA PRO A 52 23.65 17.07 19.61
C PRO A 52 23.86 15.91 18.63
N ASN A 53 22.78 15.28 18.16
CA ASN A 53 22.86 14.19 17.18
C ASN A 53 23.28 14.68 15.78
N LEU A 54 22.73 15.81 15.34
CA LEU A 54 23.13 16.41 14.06
C LEU A 54 24.54 16.98 14.13
N ALA A 55 24.93 17.58 15.27
CA ALA A 55 26.30 18.03 15.51
C ALA A 55 27.30 16.87 15.41
N ARG A 56 26.97 15.70 16.00
CA ARG A 56 27.77 14.48 15.88
C ARG A 56 27.87 13.98 14.43
N LEU A 57 26.77 14.01 13.67
CA LEU A 57 26.79 13.64 12.24
C LEU A 57 27.65 14.60 11.41
N ARG A 58 27.57 15.91 11.67
CA ARG A 58 28.41 16.94 11.05
C ARG A 58 29.91 16.67 11.27
N GLN A 59 30.29 16.23 12.48
CA GLN A 59 31.69 15.93 12.83
C GLN A 59 32.17 14.57 12.29
N ALA A 60 31.31 13.56 12.28
CA ALA A 60 31.68 12.20 11.87
C ALA A 60 31.66 11.99 10.35
N GLY A 61 31.02 12.88 9.60
CA GLY A 61 30.84 12.78 8.15
C GLY A 61 31.19 14.06 7.41
N THR A 62 30.48 14.32 6.31
CA THR A 62 30.63 15.55 5.52
C THR A 62 29.41 16.43 5.69
N TYR A 63 29.65 17.72 5.87
CA TYR A 63 28.61 18.75 5.93
C TYR A 63 28.97 19.88 4.96
N ALA A 64 28.02 20.26 4.12
CA ALA A 64 28.17 21.36 3.17
C ALA A 64 26.82 22.03 2.96
N ARG A 65 26.84 23.35 2.75
CA ARG A 65 25.66 24.09 2.29
C ARG A 65 25.45 23.82 0.80
N LEU A 66 24.23 23.47 0.42
CA LEU A 66 23.81 23.28 -0.96
C LEU A 66 22.89 24.43 -1.39
N ALA A 67 22.99 24.81 -2.66
CA ALA A 67 22.00 25.70 -3.26
C ALA A 67 20.67 24.95 -3.42
N THR A 68 19.55 25.68 -3.24
CA THR A 68 18.21 25.16 -3.49
C THR A 68 17.86 25.22 -4.98
N SER A 69 16.72 24.63 -5.37
CA SER A 69 16.18 24.80 -6.72
C SER A 69 15.68 26.23 -6.94
N GLU A 70 15.57 26.64 -8.21
CA GLU A 70 14.91 27.89 -8.60
C GLU A 70 13.66 27.57 -9.45
N PRO A 71 12.44 27.80 -8.94
CA PRO A 71 12.12 28.46 -7.67
C PRO A 71 12.33 27.58 -6.42
N ALA A 72 12.54 28.24 -5.28
CA ALA A 72 12.80 27.64 -3.97
C ALA A 72 11.49 27.19 -3.29
N GLU A 73 10.68 26.41 -4.00
CA GLU A 73 9.44 25.84 -3.49
C GLU A 73 9.63 24.36 -3.16
N SER A 74 8.96 23.87 -2.10
CA SER A 74 8.94 22.45 -1.72
C SER A 74 8.65 21.51 -2.92
N PRO A 75 7.56 21.69 -3.70
CA PRO A 75 7.25 20.84 -4.86
C PRO A 75 8.39 20.74 -5.88
N VAL A 76 9.06 21.86 -6.13
CA VAL A 76 10.14 21.97 -7.09
C VAL A 76 11.41 21.33 -6.54
N SER A 77 11.75 21.65 -5.29
CA SER A 77 12.94 21.15 -4.59
C SER A 77 12.91 19.64 -4.49
N TRP A 78 11.77 19.05 -4.09
CA TRP A 78 11.63 17.60 -3.96
C TRP A 78 11.70 16.89 -5.32
N ALA A 79 11.07 17.43 -6.36
CA ALA A 79 11.16 16.86 -7.70
C ALA A 79 12.61 16.89 -8.23
N CYS A 80 13.33 17.98 -7.99
CA CYS A 80 14.74 18.11 -8.35
C CYS A 80 15.64 17.16 -7.57
N PHE A 81 15.45 17.08 -6.26
CA PHE A 81 16.17 16.17 -5.38
C PHE A 81 15.98 14.71 -5.81
N GLU A 82 14.75 14.30 -6.07
CA GLU A 82 14.43 12.91 -6.41
C GLU A 82 15.02 12.48 -7.77
N THR A 83 15.18 13.41 -8.71
CA THR A 83 15.68 13.15 -10.08
C THR A 83 17.15 13.50 -10.30
N GLY A 84 17.77 14.23 -9.38
CA GLY A 84 19.03 14.93 -9.62
C GLY A 84 18.98 15.90 -10.81
N SER A 85 17.79 16.38 -11.19
CA SER A 85 17.56 17.19 -12.40
C SER A 85 16.96 18.56 -12.05
N ASN A 86 17.13 19.57 -12.92
CA ASN A 86 16.56 20.91 -12.69
C ASN A 86 15.06 21.00 -13.05
N PRO A 87 14.35 22.08 -12.65
CA PRO A 87 12.92 22.24 -12.88
C PRO A 87 12.51 22.18 -14.36
N GLY A 88 13.38 22.62 -15.28
CA GLY A 88 13.15 22.51 -16.72
C GLY A 88 13.01 21.06 -17.19
N LYS A 89 13.71 20.12 -16.55
CA LYS A 89 13.60 18.69 -16.85
C LYS A 89 12.48 18.01 -16.06
N THR A 90 12.26 18.37 -14.80
CA THR A 90 11.19 17.76 -13.97
C THR A 90 9.80 18.24 -14.34
N ARG A 91 9.71 19.46 -14.91
CA ARG A 91 8.50 20.20 -15.27
C ARG A 91 7.60 20.58 -14.08
N ILE A 92 8.14 20.55 -12.87
CA ILE A 92 7.47 21.04 -11.67
C ILE A 92 8.05 22.41 -11.35
N PHE A 93 7.20 23.43 -11.32
CA PHE A 93 7.61 24.83 -11.13
C PHE A 93 6.92 25.53 -9.96
N ASP A 94 5.84 24.95 -9.44
CA ASP A 94 5.01 25.48 -8.36
C ASP A 94 4.16 24.31 -7.81
N PHE A 95 3.42 24.51 -6.72
CA PHE A 95 2.31 23.66 -6.31
C PHE A 95 1.20 23.60 -7.36
N LEU A 96 0.99 24.70 -8.11
CA LEU A 96 -0.05 24.81 -9.12
C LEU A 96 0.51 24.81 -10.54
N ALA A 97 -0.16 24.08 -11.43
CA ALA A 97 0.05 24.17 -12.86
C ALA A 97 -1.23 24.71 -13.52
N ARG A 98 -1.09 25.38 -14.67
CA ARG A 98 -2.24 25.77 -15.47
C ARG A 98 -2.64 24.61 -16.37
N ARG A 99 -3.91 24.20 -16.32
CA ARG A 99 -4.45 23.23 -17.28
C ARG A 99 -4.40 23.82 -18.69
N ALA A 100 -3.69 23.13 -19.59
CA ALA A 100 -3.52 23.55 -20.98
C ALA A 100 -4.87 23.86 -21.65
N GLY A 101 -4.93 24.98 -22.38
CA GLY A 101 -6.14 25.45 -23.06
C GLY A 101 -7.16 26.16 -22.16
N THR A 102 -6.92 26.30 -20.86
CA THR A 102 -7.84 26.97 -19.93
C THR A 102 -7.08 27.90 -18.97
N TYR A 103 -7.79 28.67 -18.15
CA TYR A 103 -7.21 29.43 -17.03
C TYR A 103 -7.38 28.72 -15.67
N HIS A 104 -7.83 27.47 -15.67
CA HIS A 104 -8.04 26.73 -14.42
C HIS A 104 -6.71 26.22 -13.84
N PRO A 105 -6.48 26.39 -12.53
CA PRO A 105 -5.37 25.77 -11.84
C PRO A 105 -5.62 24.27 -11.65
N GLU A 106 -4.56 23.48 -11.71
CA GLU A 106 -4.51 22.09 -11.31
C GLU A 106 -3.28 21.85 -10.43
N ILE A 107 -3.28 20.78 -9.64
CA ILE A 107 -2.12 20.41 -8.83
C ILE A 107 -0.98 19.99 -9.78
N ALA A 108 0.19 20.60 -9.60
CA ALA A 108 1.35 20.35 -10.46
C ALA A 108 1.99 18.99 -10.21
N LEU A 109 2.03 18.52 -8.95
CA LEU A 109 2.76 17.30 -8.59
C LEU A 109 2.07 16.02 -9.05
N VAL A 110 0.75 15.98 -8.89
CA VAL A 110 -0.03 14.74 -9.00
C VAL A 110 -1.29 15.01 -9.80
N ARG A 111 -1.61 14.09 -10.71
CA ARG A 111 -2.93 13.98 -11.32
C ARG A 111 -3.66 12.80 -10.69
N ALA A 112 -4.94 12.97 -10.41
CA ALA A 112 -5.81 11.84 -10.13
C ALA A 112 -6.15 11.14 -11.45
N GLU A 113 -5.80 9.87 -11.56
CA GLU A 113 -6.21 9.01 -12.67
C GLU A 113 -7.11 7.91 -12.14
N MET A 114 -8.22 7.64 -12.83
CA MET A 114 -9.08 6.51 -12.49
C MET A 114 -8.38 5.23 -12.94
N ARG A 115 -8.17 4.30 -12.01
CA ARG A 115 -7.55 3.02 -12.29
C ARG A 115 -8.42 1.89 -11.76
N ILE A 116 -8.40 0.77 -12.48
CA ILE A 116 -9.14 -0.41 -12.10
C ILE A 116 -8.71 -0.84 -10.70
N PHE A 117 -9.70 -0.99 -9.82
CA PHE A 117 -9.46 -1.48 -8.47
C PHE A 117 -9.37 -3.00 -8.49
N GLU A 118 -8.20 -3.52 -8.85
CA GLU A 118 -7.92 -4.97 -8.91
C GLU A 118 -8.21 -5.71 -7.59
N PRO A 119 -7.87 -5.16 -6.40
CA PRO A 119 -8.27 -5.79 -5.14
C PRO A 119 -9.79 -5.95 -5.00
N GLY A 120 -10.58 -5.00 -5.52
CA GLY A 120 -12.03 -5.09 -5.56
C GLY A 120 -12.53 -6.20 -6.47
N ARG A 121 -11.92 -6.38 -7.64
CA ARG A 121 -12.23 -7.51 -8.55
C ARG A 121 -11.88 -8.86 -7.93
N VAL A 122 -10.70 -8.97 -7.33
CA VAL A 122 -10.25 -10.20 -6.65
C VAL A 122 -11.17 -10.52 -5.48
N TRP A 123 -11.53 -9.52 -4.68
CA TRP A 123 -12.41 -9.70 -3.54
C TRP A 123 -13.82 -10.08 -3.95
N ALA A 124 -14.40 -9.41 -4.95
CA ALA A 124 -15.71 -9.76 -5.50
C ALA A 124 -15.72 -11.21 -5.98
N ARG A 125 -14.72 -11.62 -6.77
CA ARG A 125 -14.56 -13.00 -7.25
C ARG A 125 -14.47 -14.00 -6.10
N ASN A 126 -13.65 -13.71 -5.09
CA ASN A 126 -13.48 -14.59 -3.94
C ASN A 126 -14.74 -14.66 -3.08
N ALA A 127 -15.45 -13.55 -2.89
CA ALA A 127 -16.71 -13.49 -2.15
C ALA A 127 -17.80 -14.34 -2.83
N THR A 128 -17.89 -14.31 -4.16
CA THR A 128 -18.82 -15.15 -4.95
C THR A 128 -18.57 -16.66 -4.78
N LEU A 129 -17.35 -17.07 -4.43
CA LEU A 129 -17.00 -18.49 -4.24
C LEU A 129 -17.05 -18.91 -2.76
N VAL A 130 -16.52 -18.07 -1.87
CA VAL A 130 -16.34 -18.41 -0.45
C VAL A 130 -17.62 -18.25 0.36
N LEU A 131 -18.39 -17.17 0.15
CA LEU A 131 -19.59 -16.92 0.97
C LEU A 131 -20.69 -17.97 0.79
N PRO A 132 -21.03 -18.43 -0.43
CA PRO A 132 -21.99 -19.54 -0.62
C PRO A 132 -21.50 -20.84 0.03
N ALA A 133 -20.21 -21.16 -0.12
CA ALA A 133 -19.63 -22.38 0.44
C ALA A 133 -19.64 -22.37 1.97
N VAL A 134 -19.20 -21.28 2.59
CA VAL A 134 -19.17 -21.13 4.05
C VAL A 134 -20.59 -21.12 4.62
N LEU A 135 -21.51 -20.35 4.05
CA LEU A 135 -22.87 -20.24 4.57
C LEU A 135 -23.65 -21.55 4.39
N GLY A 136 -23.46 -22.23 3.26
CA GLY A 136 -24.00 -23.57 3.04
C GLY A 136 -23.47 -24.61 4.03
N LEU A 137 -22.16 -24.59 4.30
CA LEU A 137 -21.52 -25.52 5.24
C LEU A 137 -21.96 -25.23 6.69
N VAL A 138 -22.02 -23.96 7.10
CA VAL A 138 -22.47 -23.55 8.43
C VAL A 138 -23.94 -23.93 8.66
N LEU A 139 -24.85 -23.59 7.74
CA LEU A 139 -26.26 -23.94 7.89
C LEU A 139 -26.49 -25.46 7.81
N GLY A 140 -25.76 -26.16 6.94
CA GLY A 140 -25.77 -27.62 6.88
C GLY A 140 -25.27 -28.26 8.19
N LEU A 141 -24.18 -27.76 8.75
CA LEU A 141 -23.62 -28.24 10.01
C LEU A 141 -24.59 -28.00 11.18
N ILE A 142 -25.17 -26.80 11.28
CA ILE A 142 -26.21 -26.47 12.27
C ILE A 142 -27.40 -27.43 12.11
N ALA A 143 -27.82 -27.74 10.88
CA ALA A 143 -28.89 -28.70 10.62
C ALA A 143 -28.56 -30.10 11.12
N TRP A 144 -27.32 -30.54 10.92
CA TRP A 144 -26.85 -31.87 11.24
C TRP A 144 -26.69 -32.12 12.74
N ILE A 145 -26.15 -31.14 13.48
CA ILE A 145 -25.97 -31.25 14.94
C ILE A 145 -27.28 -31.09 15.72
N THR A 146 -28.35 -30.59 15.09
CA THR A 146 -29.66 -30.42 15.75
C THR A 146 -30.41 -31.76 15.79
N PRO A 147 -30.73 -32.31 16.97
CA PRO A 147 -31.39 -33.61 17.09
C PRO A 147 -32.75 -33.67 16.38
N GLY A 148 -33.07 -34.82 15.79
CA GLY A 148 -34.39 -35.07 15.20
C GLY A 148 -34.62 -34.52 13.78
N ARG A 149 -33.59 -33.98 13.11
CA ARG A 149 -33.71 -33.52 11.71
C ARG A 149 -33.46 -34.67 10.71
N ARG A 150 -34.36 -34.78 9.71
CA ARG A 150 -34.19 -35.72 8.59
C ARG A 150 -33.00 -35.31 7.70
N PRO A 151 -32.27 -36.25 7.08
CA PRO A 151 -31.16 -35.95 6.19
C PRO A 151 -31.52 -34.99 5.05
N SER A 152 -32.73 -35.09 4.52
CA SER A 152 -33.24 -34.17 3.49
C SER A 152 -33.30 -32.72 3.97
N ARG A 153 -33.59 -32.46 5.25
CA ARG A 153 -33.59 -31.11 5.81
C ARG A 153 -32.19 -30.53 5.93
N VAL A 154 -31.17 -31.36 6.19
CA VAL A 154 -29.75 -30.93 6.17
C VAL A 154 -29.37 -30.46 4.78
N ALA A 155 -29.73 -31.22 3.74
CA ALA A 155 -29.50 -30.85 2.34
C ALA A 155 -30.22 -29.53 1.97
N TRP A 156 -31.49 -29.38 2.34
CA TRP A 156 -32.24 -28.14 2.09
C TRP A 156 -31.66 -26.92 2.81
N MET A 157 -31.19 -27.06 4.05
CA MET A 157 -30.56 -25.96 4.80
C MET A 157 -29.21 -25.56 4.19
N ALA A 158 -28.41 -26.55 3.75
CA ALA A 158 -27.15 -26.27 3.05
C ALA A 158 -27.41 -25.54 1.72
N LEU A 159 -28.40 -25.99 0.95
CA LEU A 159 -28.79 -25.33 -0.30
C LEU A 159 -29.30 -23.90 -0.07
N ALA A 160 -30.14 -23.70 0.95
CA ALA A 160 -30.61 -22.36 1.33
C ALA A 160 -29.43 -21.45 1.73
N GLY A 161 -28.44 -21.97 2.45
CA GLY A 161 -27.21 -21.25 2.79
C GLY A 161 -26.38 -20.87 1.56
N ILE A 162 -26.27 -21.77 0.57
CA ILE A 162 -25.59 -21.47 -0.70
C ILE A 162 -26.30 -20.33 -1.44
N VAL A 163 -27.63 -20.41 -1.58
CA VAL A 163 -28.43 -19.37 -2.27
C VAL A 163 -28.32 -18.03 -1.55
N LEU A 164 -28.45 -18.01 -0.22
CA LEU A 164 -28.25 -16.81 0.58
C LEU A 164 -26.83 -16.26 0.43
N GLY A 165 -25.82 -17.11 0.40
CA GLY A 165 -24.43 -16.70 0.25
C GLY A 165 -24.15 -16.06 -1.11
N PHE A 166 -24.81 -16.52 -2.20
CA PHE A 166 -24.73 -15.84 -3.50
C PHE A 166 -25.41 -14.46 -3.46
N GLY A 167 -26.56 -14.34 -2.80
CA GLY A 167 -27.24 -13.07 -2.61
C GLY A 167 -26.38 -12.05 -1.84
N VAL A 168 -25.77 -12.49 -0.73
CA VAL A 168 -24.84 -11.67 0.05
C VAL A 168 -23.61 -11.31 -0.78
N ALA A 169 -22.99 -12.27 -1.47
CA ALA A 169 -21.83 -12.00 -2.30
C ALA A 169 -22.12 -10.96 -3.41
N GLY A 170 -23.30 -11.03 -4.04
CA GLY A 170 -23.72 -10.05 -5.05
C GLY A 170 -23.94 -8.66 -4.47
N ALA A 171 -24.66 -8.55 -3.35
CA ALA A 171 -24.91 -7.28 -2.67
C ALA A 171 -23.59 -6.60 -2.27
N VAL A 172 -22.69 -7.38 -1.67
CA VAL A 172 -21.43 -6.85 -1.17
C VAL A 172 -20.45 -6.52 -2.32
N SER A 173 -20.43 -7.31 -3.40
CA SER A 173 -19.63 -6.98 -4.59
C SER A 173 -20.13 -5.71 -5.29
N SER A 174 -21.44 -5.44 -5.26
CA SER A 174 -22.00 -4.21 -5.85
C SER A 174 -21.65 -2.94 -5.09
N ALA A 175 -21.29 -3.07 -3.80
CA ALA A 175 -20.86 -1.94 -2.97
C ALA A 175 -19.39 -1.57 -3.18
N ILE A 176 -18.60 -2.41 -3.87
CA ILE A 176 -17.19 -2.16 -4.14
C ILE A 176 -17.05 -1.40 -5.45
N PRO A 177 -16.35 -0.25 -5.47
CA PRO A 177 -16.13 0.50 -6.69
C PRO A 177 -15.24 -0.30 -7.66
N ALA A 178 -15.62 -0.29 -8.94
CA ALA A 178 -14.84 -0.95 -10.00
C ALA A 178 -13.52 -0.22 -10.30
N GLU A 179 -13.49 1.09 -10.04
CA GLU A 179 -12.36 1.97 -10.28
C GLU A 179 -12.19 2.94 -9.11
N MET A 180 -10.95 3.32 -8.84
CA MET A 180 -10.63 4.31 -7.81
C MET A 180 -9.64 5.35 -8.35
N PRO A 181 -9.70 6.61 -7.88
CA PRO A 181 -8.70 7.60 -8.21
C PRO A 181 -7.38 7.20 -7.54
N VAL A 182 -6.32 7.08 -8.34
CA VAL A 182 -4.96 6.89 -7.84
C VAL A 182 -4.12 8.12 -8.16
N PRO A 183 -3.23 8.53 -7.25
CA PRO A 183 -2.31 9.62 -7.51
C PRO A 183 -1.24 9.15 -8.50
N VAL A 184 -1.11 9.86 -9.62
CA VAL A 184 -0.04 9.67 -10.60
C VAL A 184 0.83 10.92 -10.63
N SER A 185 2.12 10.74 -10.39
CA SER A 185 3.08 11.85 -10.40
C SER A 185 3.18 12.44 -11.81
N GLN A 186 3.13 13.76 -11.93
CA GLN A 186 3.36 14.48 -13.20
C GLN A 186 4.84 14.80 -13.45
N ARG A 187 5.71 14.51 -12.46
CA ARG A 187 7.16 14.68 -12.53
C ARG A 187 7.73 13.95 -13.76
N ARG A 188 8.68 14.59 -14.42
CA ARG A 188 9.48 13.97 -15.49
C ARG A 188 10.90 13.66 -15.03
N GLY A 189 11.49 12.64 -15.64
CA GLY A 189 12.80 12.11 -15.27
C GLY A 189 12.69 10.90 -14.34
N GLU A 190 13.71 10.05 -14.39
CA GLU A 190 13.82 8.88 -13.50
C GLU A 190 14.17 9.34 -12.09
N SER A 191 13.48 8.79 -11.08
CA SER A 191 13.89 8.96 -9.69
C SER A 191 15.03 8.03 -9.36
N PHE A 192 15.80 8.38 -8.33
CA PHE A 192 16.74 7.43 -7.76
C PHE A 192 16.03 6.18 -7.20
N TRP A 193 14.75 6.27 -6.78
CA TRP A 193 13.95 5.11 -6.40
C TRP A 193 13.68 4.17 -7.59
N GLU A 194 13.31 4.73 -8.74
CA GLU A 194 13.10 3.97 -9.98
C GLU A 194 14.40 3.33 -10.47
N ILE A 195 15.54 4.00 -10.28
CA ILE A 195 16.86 3.48 -10.66
C ILE A 195 17.31 2.33 -9.73
N LEU A 196 16.99 2.40 -8.44
CA LEU A 196 17.44 1.44 -7.44
C LEU A 196 16.56 0.17 -7.31
N GLY A 197 15.34 0.19 -7.86
CA GLY A 197 14.39 -0.93 -7.84
C GLY A 197 13.65 -1.09 -6.50
#